data_AF-A0A2G5T9P9-F1
#
_entry.id   AF-A0A2G5T9P9-F1
#
_cell.length_a   1.000
_cell.length_b   1.000
_cell.length_c   1.000
_cell.angle_alpha   90.00
_cell.angle_beta   90.00
_cell.angle_gamma   90.00
#
_symmetry.space_group_name_H-M   'P 1'
#
loop_
_entity.id
_entity.type
_entity.pdbx_description
1 polymer ?
#
loop_
_entity_poly.entity_id
_entity_poly.type
_entity_poly.pdbx_seq_one_letter_code
_entity_poly.pdbx_strand_id
1 'polypeptide(L)'
;MIYFSLISMLYAVLDFIVQPYMHSYGAAYVMIMDLRNSVFEDYPIIGVLLVALLCGCYSLTIYSIAINFVYRFFALQREGRLRYFSGKKLVCWILIPILAAAGWVINNWIFLRPDSEKTEYLRSRAKEKYDLDIDKTSYTGGLYWRTDPYGNQYLSMKDMIGALGLNQLFVSLLSNYFANLLNFRQSH
;
A
#
# COMPACT_ATOMS: atom_id res chain seq x y z
N MET A 1 20.49 -3.66 5.81
CA MET A 1 20.14 -3.48 7.24
C MET A 1 19.81 -2.02 7.56
N ILE A 2 20.73 -1.06 7.46
CA ILE A 2 20.44 0.38 7.74
C ILE A 2 19.25 0.91 6.91
N TYR A 3 19.20 0.60 5.61
CA TYR A 3 18.09 0.98 4.72
C TYR A 3 16.70 0.55 5.23
N PHE A 4 16.59 -0.70 5.70
CA PHE A 4 15.34 -1.22 6.25
C PHE A 4 14.96 -0.47 7.53
N SER A 5 15.92 -0.25 8.43
CA SER A 5 15.69 0.49 9.68
C SER A 5 15.20 1.92 9.43
N LEU A 6 15.76 2.62 8.44
CA LEU A 6 15.32 3.98 8.07
C LEU A 6 13.88 3.98 7.56
N ILE A 7 13.51 3.01 6.72
CA ILE A 7 12.16 2.88 6.20
C ILE A 7 11.16 2.54 7.30
N SER A 8 11.51 1.62 8.20
CA SER A 8 10.66 1.26 9.33
C SER A 8 10.47 2.42 10.29
N MET A 9 11.51 3.25 10.49
CA MET A 9 11.40 4.46 11.30
C MET A 9 10.48 5.50 10.66
N LEU A 10 10.61 5.73 9.35
CA LEU A 10 9.70 6.59 8.60
C LEU A 10 8.26 6.09 8.68
N TYR A 11 8.06 4.78 8.52
CA TYR A 11 6.75 4.15 8.64
C TYR A 11 6.15 4.37 10.04
N ALA A 12 6.94 4.17 11.11
CA ALA A 12 6.47 4.37 12.48
C ALA A 12 6.08 5.83 12.77
N VAL A 13 6.84 6.81 12.24
CA VAL A 13 6.49 8.23 12.37
C VAL A 13 5.19 8.54 11.63
N LEU A 14 5.02 8.01 10.41
CA LEU A 14 3.78 8.19 9.66
C LEU A 14 2.59 7.52 10.36
N ASP A 15 2.76 6.31 10.89
CA ASP A 15 1.72 5.59 11.62
C ASP A 15 1.27 6.37 12.87
N PHE A 16 2.22 6.96 13.60
CA PHE A 16 1.93 7.81 14.74
C PHE A 16 1.16 9.08 14.37
N ILE A 17 1.47 9.70 13.22
CA ILE A 17 0.77 10.90 12.75
C ILE A 17 -0.64 10.57 12.22
N VAL A 18 -0.78 9.46 11.50
CA VAL A 18 -2.02 9.11 10.81
C VAL A 18 -3.02 8.42 11.72
N GLN A 19 -2.54 7.60 12.68
CA GLN A 19 -3.38 6.81 13.59
C GLN A 19 -4.60 6.18 12.87
N PRO A 20 -4.37 5.34 11.84
CA PRO A 20 -5.44 4.85 10.99
C PRO A 20 -6.35 3.87 11.73
N TYR A 21 -7.66 4.07 11.60
CA TYR A 21 -8.67 3.08 11.92
C TYR A 21 -8.92 2.20 10.70
N MET A 22 -8.43 0.96 10.75
CA MET A 22 -8.75 -0.04 9.74
C MET A 22 -10.14 -0.63 10.01
N HIS A 23 -11.07 -0.41 9.09
CA HIS A 23 -12.41 -0.96 9.16
C HIS A 23 -12.73 -1.77 7.92
N SER A 24 -12.74 -3.10 8.07
CA SER A 24 -13.16 -4.04 7.04
C SER A 24 -14.47 -4.67 7.50
N TYR A 25 -15.59 -4.27 6.89
CA TYR A 25 -16.90 -4.80 7.29
C TYR A 25 -17.83 -4.95 6.08
N GLY A 26 -18.40 -6.15 5.95
CA GLY A 26 -19.31 -6.50 4.86
C GLY A 26 -18.67 -6.29 3.49
N ALA A 27 -19.21 -5.32 2.75
CA ALA A 27 -18.82 -4.99 1.40
C ALA A 27 -17.71 -3.92 1.29
N ALA A 28 -17.20 -3.38 2.39
CA ALA A 28 -16.25 -2.26 2.38
C ALA A 28 -14.93 -2.62 3.07
N TYR A 29 -13.82 -2.18 2.48
CA TYR A 29 -12.53 -2.09 3.14
C TYR A 29 -12.07 -0.63 3.12
N VAL A 30 -11.99 -0.02 4.29
CA VAL A 30 -11.61 1.39 4.43
C VAL A 30 -10.57 1.56 5.54
N MET A 31 -9.65 2.48 5.30
CA MET A 31 -8.78 3.04 6.32
C MET A 31 -9.22 4.47 6.57
N ILE A 32 -9.64 4.75 7.79
CA ILE A 32 -10.16 6.04 8.22
C ILE A 32 -9.10 6.71 9.08
N MET A 33 -8.76 7.94 8.75
CA MET A 33 -7.98 8.83 9.59
C MET A 33 -8.95 9.79 10.28
N ASP A 34 -8.87 9.84 11.61
CA ASP A 34 -9.61 10.84 12.38
C ASP A 34 -8.91 12.19 12.20
N LEU A 35 -9.64 13.19 11.69
CA LEU A 35 -9.13 14.55 11.52
C LEU A 35 -9.57 15.47 12.67
N ARG A 36 -10.41 14.99 13.60
CA ARG A 36 -10.91 15.80 14.72
C ARG A 36 -9.74 16.29 15.59
N ASN A 37 -9.65 17.60 15.80
CA ASN A 37 -8.57 18.26 16.56
C ASN A 37 -7.16 18.03 15.99
N SER A 38 -7.05 17.59 14.74
CA SER A 38 -5.77 17.46 14.05
C SER A 38 -5.48 18.74 13.26
N VAL A 39 -4.20 19.03 13.02
CA VAL A 39 -3.74 20.19 12.22
C VAL A 39 -4.28 20.14 10.78
N PHE A 40 -4.82 18.99 10.36
CA PHE A 40 -5.34 18.71 9.03
C PHE A 40 -6.87 18.78 8.91
N GLU A 41 -7.60 19.22 9.96
CA GLU A 41 -9.08 19.31 9.95
C GLU A 41 -9.63 20.08 8.74
N ASP A 42 -8.97 21.17 8.35
CA ASP A 42 -9.37 21.99 7.20
C ASP A 42 -8.91 21.44 5.84
N TYR A 43 -8.09 20.37 5.82
CA TYR A 43 -7.44 19.85 4.61
C TYR A 43 -7.66 18.33 4.43
N PRO A 44 -8.87 17.89 4.06
CA PRO A 44 -9.20 16.48 3.88
C PRO A 44 -8.37 15.79 2.79
N ILE A 45 -7.89 16.55 1.80
CA ILE A 45 -6.99 16.04 0.76
C ILE A 45 -5.65 15.57 1.36
N ILE A 46 -5.14 16.26 2.38
CA ILE A 46 -3.90 15.89 3.05
C ILE A 46 -4.11 14.60 3.85
N GLY A 47 -5.26 14.44 4.51
CA GLY A 47 -5.62 13.18 5.19
C GLY A 47 -5.61 11.99 4.24
N VAL A 48 -6.23 12.11 3.06
CA VAL A 48 -6.21 11.05 2.03
C VAL A 48 -4.79 10.73 1.57
N LEU A 49 -3.95 11.75 1.34
CA LEU A 49 -2.55 11.55 0.96
C LEU A 49 -1.75 10.85 2.06
N LEU A 50 -1.96 11.22 3.33
CA LEU A 50 -1.25 10.61 4.45
C LEU A 50 -1.62 9.14 4.63
N VAL A 51 -2.89 8.78 4.53
CA VAL A 51 -3.32 7.37 4.57
C VAL A 51 -2.81 6.60 3.35
N ALA A 52 -2.79 7.22 2.17
CA ALA A 52 -2.20 6.63 0.96
C ALA A 52 -0.69 6.35 1.13
N LEU A 53 0.04 7.32 1.69
CA LEU A 53 1.46 7.22 1.98
C LEU A 53 1.74 6.14 3.00
N LEU A 54 0.95 6.04 4.06
CA LEU A 54 1.08 4.97 5.06
C LEU A 54 0.96 3.58 4.40
N CYS A 55 -0.04 3.41 3.54
CA CYS A 55 -0.24 2.17 2.79
C CYS A 55 0.93 1.88 1.82
N GLY A 56 1.45 2.91 1.15
CA GLY A 56 2.65 2.80 0.31
C GLY A 56 3.90 2.41 1.11
N CYS A 57 4.08 2.98 2.31
CA CYS A 57 5.19 2.66 3.21
C CYS A 57 5.10 1.25 3.80
N TYR A 58 3.88 0.73 3.99
CA TYR A 58 3.68 -0.67 4.35
C TYR A 58 4.24 -1.60 3.26
N SER A 59 3.87 -1.36 2.00
CA SER A 59 4.42 -2.08 0.84
C SER A 59 5.95 -1.95 0.77
N LEU A 60 6.48 -0.73 0.93
CA LEU A 60 7.92 -0.45 0.96
C LEU A 60 8.68 -1.31 1.99
N THR A 61 8.08 -1.50 3.17
CA THR A 61 8.64 -2.30 4.26
C THR A 61 8.70 -3.78 3.90
N ILE A 62 7.62 -4.33 3.35
CA ILE A 62 7.57 -5.75 2.89
C ILE A 62 8.65 -6.02 1.84
N TYR A 63 8.76 -5.15 0.83
CA TYR A 63 9.78 -5.33 -0.21
C TYR A 63 11.20 -5.18 0.34
N SER A 64 11.41 -4.26 1.29
CA SER A 64 12.69 -4.12 1.97
C SER A 64 13.07 -5.40 2.71
N ILE A 65 12.12 -6.05 3.41
CA ILE A 65 12.34 -7.34 4.07
C ILE A 65 12.71 -8.41 3.04
N ALA A 66 11.97 -8.51 1.93
CA ALA A 66 12.25 -9.46 0.86
C ALA A 66 13.69 -9.31 0.32
N ILE A 67 14.12 -8.10 -0.01
CA ILE A 67 15.49 -7.83 -0.51
C ILE A 67 16.54 -8.25 0.51
N ASN A 68 16.31 -8.03 1.81
CA ASN A 68 17.24 -8.48 2.85
C ASN A 68 17.34 -10.01 2.90
N PHE A 69 16.25 -10.76 2.67
CA PHE A 69 16.29 -12.22 2.52
C PHE A 69 17.08 -12.65 1.29
N VAL A 70 16.83 -12.03 0.14
CA VAL A 70 17.57 -12.30 -1.11
C VAL A 70 19.08 -12.08 -0.91
N TYR A 71 19.44 -10.96 -0.29
CA TYR A 71 20.82 -10.62 0.02
C TYR A 71 21.49 -11.68 0.90
N ARG A 72 20.82 -12.11 1.98
CA ARG A 72 21.33 -13.16 2.88
C ARG A 72 21.51 -14.49 2.14
N PHE A 73 20.54 -14.86 1.30
CA PHE A 73 20.63 -16.07 0.49
C PHE A 73 21.86 -16.08 -0.44
N PHE A 74 22.11 -14.99 -1.15
CA PHE A 74 23.30 -14.88 -2.02
C PHE A 74 24.62 -14.84 -1.24
N ALA A 75 24.63 -14.26 -0.04
CA ALA A 75 25.82 -14.27 0.81
C ALA A 75 26.18 -15.68 1.31
N LEU A 76 25.18 -16.52 1.57
CA LEU A 76 25.35 -17.92 2.01
C LEU A 76 25.88 -18.84 0.89
N GLN A 77 25.55 -18.56 -0.38
CA GLN A 77 25.93 -19.44 -1.50
C GLN A 77 27.43 -19.45 -1.85
N ARG A 78 28.28 -18.59 -1.27
CA ARG A 78 29.75 -18.52 -1.46
C ARG A 78 30.30 -18.42 -2.90
N GLU A 79 29.48 -18.50 -3.95
CA GLU A 79 29.87 -18.47 -5.37
C GLU A 79 30.28 -17.08 -5.93
N GLY A 80 30.75 -16.12 -5.12
CA GLY A 80 31.15 -14.79 -5.62
C GLY A 80 30.02 -13.92 -6.20
N ARG A 81 28.75 -14.35 -6.07
CA ARG A 81 27.56 -13.63 -6.57
C ARG A 81 27.23 -12.34 -5.79
N LEU A 82 27.98 -12.02 -4.73
CA LEU A 82 27.91 -10.72 -4.04
C LEU A 82 28.20 -9.52 -4.95
N ARG A 83 28.85 -9.72 -6.10
CA ARG A 83 29.09 -8.66 -7.11
C ARG A 83 27.78 -8.08 -7.68
N TYR A 84 26.67 -8.83 -7.66
CA TYR A 84 25.34 -8.34 -8.04
C TYR A 84 24.75 -7.31 -7.08
N PHE A 85 25.23 -7.27 -5.84
CA PHE A 85 24.87 -6.29 -4.81
C PHE A 85 25.95 -5.21 -4.64
N SER A 86 26.95 -5.14 -5.53
CA SER A 86 28.02 -4.13 -5.48
C SER A 86 27.86 -3.07 -6.58
N GLY A 87 28.15 -1.81 -6.25
CA GLY A 87 28.13 -0.69 -7.19
C GLY A 87 26.73 -0.26 -7.65
N LYS A 88 26.60 0.17 -8.91
CA LYS A 88 25.37 0.76 -9.48
C LYS A 88 24.13 -0.15 -9.41
N LYS A 89 24.32 -1.47 -9.36
CA LYS A 89 23.22 -2.45 -9.26
C LYS A 89 22.53 -2.42 -7.89
N LEU A 90 23.22 -2.01 -6.83
CA LEU A 90 22.63 -1.83 -5.49
C LEU A 90 21.56 -0.73 -5.49
N VAL A 91 21.80 0.34 -6.26
CA VAL A 91 20.85 1.45 -6.42
C VAL A 91 19.57 0.96 -7.10
N CYS A 92 19.68 0.08 -8.11
CA CYS A 92 18.51 -0.55 -8.72
C CYS A 92 17.68 -1.36 -7.72
N TRP A 93 18.33 -2.10 -6.82
CA TRP A 93 17.62 -2.85 -5.77
C TRP A 93 16.88 -1.96 -4.78
N ILE A 94 17.39 -0.76 -4.50
CA ILE A 94 16.72 0.23 -3.62
C ILE A 94 15.60 0.98 -4.36
N LEU A 95 15.72 1.16 -5.67
CA LEU A 95 14.70 1.82 -6.50
C LEU A 95 13.43 0.97 -6.65
N ILE A 96 13.56 -0.35 -6.80
CA ILE A 96 12.41 -1.27 -6.94
C ILE A 96 11.33 -1.07 -5.85
N PRO A 97 11.64 -1.13 -4.55
CA PRO A 97 10.65 -0.97 -3.48
C PRO A 97 10.08 0.47 -3.45
N ILE A 98 10.87 1.49 -3.82
CA ILE A 98 10.39 2.89 -3.92
C ILE A 98 9.38 3.05 -5.07
N LEU A 99 9.67 2.46 -6.23
CA LEU A 99 8.76 2.48 -7.38
C LEU A 99 7.47 1.71 -7.08
N ALA A 100 7.57 0.58 -6.38
CA ALA A 100 6.41 -0.17 -5.94
C ALA A 100 5.54 0.64 -4.97
N ALA A 101 6.16 1.33 -4.00
CA ALA A 101 5.45 2.22 -3.08
C ALA A 101 4.80 3.40 -3.81
N ALA A 102 5.49 4.03 -4.78
CA ALA A 102 4.93 5.11 -5.58
C ALA A 102 3.74 4.65 -6.43
N GLY A 103 3.86 3.49 -7.08
CA GLY A 103 2.75 2.89 -7.83
C GLY A 103 1.54 2.62 -6.94
N TRP A 104 1.78 2.19 -5.69
CA TRP A 104 0.73 1.98 -4.70
C TRP A 104 0.00 3.27 -4.34
N VAL A 105 0.75 4.35 -4.06
CA VAL A 105 0.17 5.67 -3.75
C VAL A 105 -0.65 6.19 -4.93
N ILE A 106 -0.14 6.06 -6.16
CA ILE A 106 -0.85 6.49 -7.38
C ILE A 106 -2.14 5.70 -7.58
N ASN A 107 -2.13 4.39 -7.38
CA ASN A 107 -3.34 3.58 -7.47
C ASN A 107 -4.36 3.93 -6.40
N ASN A 108 -3.90 4.16 -5.17
CA ASN A 108 -4.78 4.59 -4.10
C ASN A 108 -5.41 5.96 -4.41
N TRP A 109 -4.65 6.85 -5.06
CA TRP A 109 -5.14 8.14 -5.53
C TRP A 109 -6.17 8.05 -6.67
N ILE A 110 -5.99 7.12 -7.61
CA ILE A 110 -6.87 6.97 -8.79
C ILE A 110 -8.14 6.18 -8.44
N PHE A 111 -8.01 5.07 -7.71
CA PHE A 111 -9.10 4.09 -7.53
C PHE A 111 -9.76 4.15 -6.15
N LEU A 112 -9.01 4.47 -5.09
CA LEU A 112 -9.48 4.37 -3.70
C LEU A 112 -9.76 5.74 -3.05
N ARG A 113 -9.74 6.82 -3.84
CA ARG A 113 -10.12 8.17 -3.39
C ARG A 113 -11.53 8.18 -2.78
N PRO A 114 -11.80 9.06 -1.79
CA PRO A 114 -13.16 9.34 -1.35
C PRO A 114 -14.07 9.65 -2.53
N ASP A 115 -15.21 8.99 -2.56
CA ASP A 115 -16.26 9.16 -3.56
C ASP A 115 -17.57 9.40 -2.82
N SER A 116 -18.47 10.17 -3.42
CA SER A 116 -19.74 10.57 -2.80
C SER A 116 -20.59 9.36 -2.36
N GLU A 117 -20.64 8.32 -3.21
CA GLU A 117 -21.34 7.06 -2.93
C GLU A 117 -20.72 6.31 -1.73
N LYS A 118 -19.39 6.21 -1.71
CA LYS A 118 -18.64 5.57 -0.62
C LYS A 118 -18.83 6.34 0.70
N THR A 119 -18.86 7.67 0.62
CA THR A 119 -18.96 8.58 1.77
C THR A 119 -20.32 8.41 2.45
N GLU A 120 -21.39 8.36 1.66
CA GLU A 120 -22.75 8.19 2.20
C GLU A 120 -22.96 6.78 2.80
N TYR A 121 -22.41 5.74 2.15
CA TYR A 121 -22.41 4.38 2.71
C TYR A 121 -21.69 4.30 4.05
N LEU A 122 -20.55 5.00 4.16
CA LEU A 122 -19.78 5.07 5.39
C LEU A 122 -20.44 5.95 6.45
N ARG A 123 -21.22 6.97 6.08
CA ARG A 123 -21.73 8.01 7.02
C ARG A 123 -22.61 7.41 8.09
N SER A 124 -23.55 6.56 7.69
CA SER A 124 -24.42 5.85 8.61
C SER A 124 -23.64 4.89 9.53
N ARG A 125 -22.61 4.23 9.01
CA ARG A 125 -21.86 3.16 9.72
C ARG A 125 -20.73 3.67 10.60
N ALA A 126 -19.99 4.68 10.16
CA ALA A 126 -18.93 5.33 10.92
C ALA A 126 -19.50 6.02 12.16
N LYS A 127 -20.66 6.66 12.03
CA LYS A 127 -21.38 7.25 13.15
C LYS A 127 -21.88 6.21 14.15
N GLU A 128 -22.47 5.12 13.67
CA GLU A 128 -23.00 4.04 14.53
C GLU A 128 -21.90 3.31 15.32
N LYS A 129 -20.73 3.06 14.69
CA LYS A 129 -19.70 2.21 15.29
C LYS A 129 -18.57 2.98 16.00
N TYR A 130 -18.22 4.16 15.50
CA TYR A 130 -17.06 4.92 15.98
C TYR A 130 -17.43 6.30 16.52
N ASP A 131 -18.72 6.69 16.49
CA ASP A 131 -19.20 8.06 16.78
C ASP A 131 -18.41 9.14 15.99
N LEU A 132 -17.91 8.75 14.82
CA LEU A 132 -17.13 9.60 13.93
C LEU A 132 -18.07 10.34 12.98
N ASP A 133 -17.82 11.64 12.84
CA ASP A 133 -18.56 12.50 11.93
C ASP A 133 -17.77 12.54 10.63
N ILE A 134 -18.38 12.05 9.56
CA ILE A 134 -17.68 11.82 8.29
C ILE A 134 -17.14 13.10 7.70
N ASP A 135 -17.81 14.22 7.94
CA ASP A 135 -17.39 15.54 7.47
C ASP A 135 -16.07 16.00 8.13
N LYS A 136 -15.67 15.35 9.25
CA LYS A 136 -14.41 15.56 9.97
C LYS A 136 -13.48 14.35 9.91
N THR A 137 -13.63 13.48 8.91
CA THR A 137 -12.74 12.34 8.71
C THR A 137 -12.31 12.23 7.25
N SER A 138 -11.10 11.72 7.05
CA SER A 138 -10.59 11.39 5.72
C SER A 138 -10.40 9.89 5.66
N TYR A 139 -10.88 9.26 4.60
CA TYR A 139 -10.73 7.82 4.44
C TYR A 139 -10.20 7.47 3.06
N THR A 140 -9.52 6.34 2.96
CA THR A 140 -9.19 5.72 1.68
C THR A 140 -9.67 4.29 1.68
N GLY A 141 -10.31 3.85 0.60
CA GLY A 141 -10.89 2.51 0.60
C GLY A 141 -11.76 2.18 -0.61
N GLY A 142 -11.93 0.87 -0.78
CA GLY A 142 -12.77 0.29 -1.82
C GLY A 142 -14.11 -0.17 -1.25
N LEU A 143 -15.16 0.01 -2.04
CA LEU A 143 -16.46 -0.63 -1.80
C LEU A 143 -16.64 -1.73 -2.84
N TYR A 144 -16.65 -2.98 -2.39
CA TYR A 144 -16.79 -4.16 -3.25
C TYR A 144 -18.19 -4.23 -3.88
N TRP A 145 -19.23 -3.86 -3.12
CA TRP A 145 -20.63 -3.85 -3.59
C TRP A 145 -21.17 -2.42 -3.59
N ARG A 146 -21.32 -1.85 -4.78
CA ARG A 146 -21.90 -0.53 -5.03
C ARG A 146 -23.39 -0.64 -5.31
N THR A 147 -24.15 0.40 -4.99
CA THR A 147 -25.60 0.42 -5.24
C THR A 147 -25.92 1.51 -6.24
N ASP A 148 -26.42 1.12 -7.40
CA ASP A 148 -26.84 2.05 -8.45
C ASP A 148 -28.05 2.89 -7.97
N PRO A 149 -28.35 4.07 -8.56
CA PRO A 149 -29.52 4.88 -8.19
C PRO A 149 -30.86 4.15 -8.29
N TYR A 150 -30.89 3.02 -9.01
CA TYR A 150 -32.05 2.12 -9.16
C TYR A 150 -32.13 1.02 -8.09
N GLY A 151 -31.24 1.01 -7.09
CA GLY A 151 -31.23 0.05 -5.98
C GLY A 151 -30.55 -1.30 -6.30
N ASN A 152 -29.97 -1.44 -7.48
CA ASN A 152 -29.28 -2.67 -7.89
C ASN A 152 -27.85 -2.69 -7.36
N GLN A 153 -27.47 -3.79 -6.70
CA GLN A 153 -26.10 -4.00 -6.24
C GLN A 153 -25.23 -4.54 -7.38
N TYR A 154 -24.13 -3.86 -7.66
CA TYR A 154 -23.13 -4.33 -8.62
C TYR A 154 -21.74 -4.41 -7.99
N LEU A 155 -20.99 -5.40 -8.45
CA LEU A 155 -19.61 -5.60 -8.03
C LEU A 155 -18.73 -4.54 -8.70
N SER A 156 -18.06 -3.70 -7.91
CA SER A 156 -17.14 -2.71 -8.46
C SER A 156 -15.84 -3.38 -8.89
N MET A 157 -15.80 -3.82 -10.16
CA MET A 157 -14.58 -4.37 -10.77
C MET A 157 -13.41 -3.39 -10.70
N LYS A 158 -13.66 -2.07 -10.73
CA LYS A 158 -12.63 -1.05 -10.61
C LYS A 158 -11.97 -1.05 -9.22
N ASP A 159 -12.77 -1.14 -8.16
CA ASP A 159 -12.24 -1.19 -6.78
C ASP A 159 -11.55 -2.54 -6.52
N MET A 160 -12.03 -3.65 -7.12
CA MET A 160 -11.36 -4.95 -7.06
C MET A 160 -10.03 -4.99 -7.81
N ILE A 161 -9.96 -4.40 -9.01
CA ILE A 161 -8.71 -4.27 -9.76
C ILE A 161 -7.75 -3.36 -9.01
N GLY A 162 -8.22 -2.29 -8.39
CA GLY A 162 -7.40 -1.43 -7.53
C GLY A 162 -6.84 -2.17 -6.30
N ALA A 163 -7.60 -3.11 -5.73
CA ALA A 163 -7.17 -3.93 -4.59
C ALA A 163 -6.20 -5.08 -4.97
N LEU A 164 -6.38 -5.68 -6.16
CA LEU A 164 -5.65 -6.89 -6.59
C LEU A 164 -4.51 -6.60 -7.58
N GLY A 165 -4.65 -5.59 -8.43
CA GLY A 165 -3.86 -5.41 -9.65
C GLY A 165 -2.38 -5.11 -9.43
N LEU A 166 -2.03 -4.36 -8.38
CA LEU A 166 -0.63 -3.99 -8.14
C LEU A 166 0.17 -5.06 -7.40
N ASN A 167 -0.44 -5.77 -6.45
CA ASN A 167 0.24 -6.88 -5.76
C ASN A 167 0.59 -8.00 -6.74
N GLN A 168 -0.30 -8.33 -7.68
CA GLN A 168 -0.10 -9.42 -8.65
C GLN A 168 0.99 -9.08 -9.69
N LEU A 169 1.01 -7.85 -10.20
CA LEU A 169 1.98 -7.42 -11.23
C LEU A 169 3.42 -7.36 -10.70
N PHE A 170 3.62 -6.95 -9.44
CA PHE A 170 4.98 -6.85 -8.89
C PHE A 170 5.50 -8.17 -8.29
N VAL A 171 4.63 -9.01 -7.72
CA VAL A 171 5.00 -10.38 -7.32
C VAL A 171 5.41 -11.21 -8.55
N SER A 172 4.72 -11.07 -9.68
CA SER A 172 5.10 -11.74 -10.92
C SER A 172 6.40 -11.18 -11.52
N LEU A 173 6.69 -9.88 -11.41
CA LEU A 173 8.00 -9.34 -11.80
C LEU A 173 9.14 -9.88 -10.93
N LEU A 174 8.94 -9.93 -9.62
CA LEU A 174 9.91 -10.52 -8.68
C LEU A 174 10.10 -12.01 -8.93
N SER A 175 9.02 -12.77 -9.18
CA SER A 175 9.10 -14.20 -9.47
C SER A 175 9.79 -14.45 -10.81
N ASN A 176 9.52 -13.66 -11.84
CA ASN A 176 10.18 -13.77 -13.14
C ASN A 176 11.67 -13.42 -13.07
N TYR A 177 12.04 -12.40 -12.29
CA TYR A 177 13.46 -12.10 -12.03
C TYR A 177 14.16 -13.23 -11.28
N PHE A 178 13.48 -13.82 -10.28
CA PHE A 178 14.00 -14.98 -9.56
C PHE A 178 14.13 -16.22 -10.45
N ALA A 179 13.12 -16.50 -11.29
CA ALA A 179 13.14 -17.58 -12.25
C ALA A 179 14.28 -17.40 -13.27
N ASN A 180 14.51 -16.18 -13.75
CA ASN A 180 15.63 -15.88 -14.64
C ASN A 180 17.00 -16.05 -13.95
N LEU A 181 17.11 -15.66 -12.67
CA LEU A 181 18.30 -15.90 -11.85
C LEU A 181 18.56 -17.40 -11.59
N LEU A 182 17.50 -18.20 -11.49
CA LEU A 182 17.56 -19.66 -11.32
C LEU A 182 17.84 -20.39 -12.65
N ASN A 183 17.27 -19.94 -13.77
CA ASN A 183 17.53 -20.52 -15.09
C ASN A 183 18.98 -20.28 -15.55
N PHE A 184 19.57 -19.13 -15.21
CA PHE A 184 21.00 -18.89 -15.39
C PHE A 184 21.91 -19.83 -14.58
N ARG A 185 21.35 -20.59 -13.64
CA ARG A 185 22.07 -21.61 -12.85
C ARG A 185 22.17 -22.96 -13.57
N GLN A 186 21.40 -23.21 -14.63
CA GLN A 186 21.41 -24.47 -15.37
C GLN A 186 22.24 -24.43 -16.66
N SER A 187 22.74 -23.25 -17.08
CA SER A 187 23.53 -23.11 -18.31
C SER A 187 25.05 -23.11 -18.09
N HIS A 188 25.52 -23.48 -16.90
CA HIS A 188 26.92 -23.68 -16.52
C HIS A 188 27.03 -24.97 -15.71
#